data_AF-X8CEF2-F1
#
_entry.id   AF-X8CEF2-F1
#
_cell.length_a   1.000
_cell.length_b   1.000
_cell.length_c   1.000
_cell.angle_alpha   90.00
_cell.angle_beta   90.00
_cell.angle_gamma   90.00
#
_symmetry.space_group_name_H-M   'P 1'
#
loop_
_entity.id
_entity.type
_entity.pdbx_description
1 polymer ?
#
loop_
_entity_poly.entity_id
_entity_poly.type
_entity_poly.pdbx_seq_one_letter_code
_entity_poly.pdbx_strand_id
1 'polypeptide(L)' 'MALINLDPDTPIVVHRGDRIAQLLVQRVELVELVEVSSFNEAGLAGTSRGDGGHGSSGGHASL' A
#
# COMPACT_ATOMS: atom_id res chain seq x y z
N MET A 1 -13.80 0.93 11.73
CA MET A 1 -12.81 -0.05 12.20
C MET A 1 -13.32 -1.43 11.81
N ALA A 2 -12.56 -2.19 11.02
CA ALA A 2 -12.89 -3.58 10.70
C ALA A 2 -11.87 -4.48 11.39
N LEU A 3 -12.30 -5.18 12.45
CA LEU A 3 -11.47 -6.18 13.11
C LEU A 3 -11.59 -7.51 12.35
N ILE A 4 -10.49 -8.25 12.27
CA ILE A 4 -10.45 -9.61 11.73
C ILE A 4 -9.61 -10.48 12.65
N ASN A 5 -10.11 -11.67 12.95
CA ASN A 5 -9.31 -12.71 13.58
C ASN A 5 -8.65 -13.54 12.48
N LEU A 6 -7.32 -13.59 12.47
CA LEU A 6 -6.54 -14.42 11.54
C LEU A 6 -6.08 -15.74 12.18
N ASP A 7 -6.45 -15.98 13.45
CA ASP A 7 -6.23 -17.26 14.10
C ASP A 7 -7.26 -18.31 13.61
N PRO A 8 -6.82 -19.50 13.17
CA PRO A 8 -7.73 -20.51 12.63
C PRO A 8 -8.59 -21.22 13.68
N ASP A 9 -8.17 -21.22 14.95
CA ASP A 9 -8.71 -22.14 15.96
C ASP A 9 -9.28 -21.43 17.20
N THR A 10 -8.78 -20.23 17.52
CA THR A 10 -9.00 -19.55 18.79
C THR A 10 -9.81 -18.26 18.61
N PRO A 11 -11.02 -18.14 19.19
CA PRO A 11 -11.80 -16.91 19.15
C PRO A 11 -11.16 -15.76 19.92
N ILE A 12 -11.38 -14.52 19.47
CA ILE A 12 -11.00 -13.28 20.18
C ILE A 12 -12.26 -12.63 20.76
N VAL A 13 -12.20 -12.24 22.04
CA VAL A 13 -13.25 -11.46 22.72
C VAL A 13 -12.74 -10.05 22.98
N VAL A 14 -13.48 -9.05 22.51
CA VAL A 14 -13.20 -7.63 22.75
C VAL A 14 -14.27 -7.07 23.69
N HIS A 15 -13.83 -6.35 24.72
CA HIS A 15 -14.69 -5.72 25.69
C HIS A 15 -14.76 -4.21 25.46
N ARG A 16 -15.82 -3.61 26.02
CA ARG A 16 -15.97 -2.15 26.02
C ARG A 16 -14.81 -1.53 26.80
N GLY A 17 -14.05 -0.66 26.15
CA GLY A 17 -12.91 0.05 26.74
C GLY A 17 -11.54 -0.49 26.32
N ASP A 18 -11.49 -1.62 25.63
CA ASP A 18 -10.24 -2.17 25.12
C ASP A 18 -9.60 -1.25 24.07
N ARG A 19 -8.28 -1.05 24.16
CA ARG A 19 -7.49 -0.32 23.16
C ARG A 19 -7.15 -1.26 22.02
N ILE A 20 -8.05 -1.35 21.04
CA ILE A 20 -8.01 -2.34 19.95
C ILE A 20 -7.38 -1.83 18.64
N ALA A 21 -6.90 -0.59 18.63
CA ALA A 21 -6.30 0.02 17.46
C ALA A 21 -5.56 1.31 17.80
N GLN A 22 -4.96 1.92 16.79
CA GLN A 22 -4.27 3.20 16.84
C GLN A 22 -4.77 4.12 15.72
N LEU A 23 -4.70 5.43 15.97
CA LEU A 23 -5.01 6.47 14.99
C LEU A 23 -3.74 7.26 14.70
N LEU A 24 -3.39 7.37 13.43
CA LEU A 24 -2.32 8.23 12.95
C LEU A 24 -2.92 9.39 12.15
N VAL A 25 -2.28 10.56 12.23
CA VAL A 25 -2.64 11.73 11.44
C VAL A 25 -1.43 12.10 10.58
N GLN A 26 -1.62 12.15 9.26
CA GLN A 26 -0.57 12.48 8.31
C GLN A 26 -1.13 13.43 7.25
N ARG A 27 -0.24 14.23 6.65
CA ARG A 27 -0.58 14.99 5.45
C ARG A 27 -0.75 14.03 4.28
N VAL A 28 -1.70 14.34 3.40
CA VAL A 28 -1.92 13.63 2.14
C VAL A 28 -2.11 14.66 1.04
N GLU A 29 -1.52 14.39 -0.12
CA GLU A 29 -1.71 15.24 -1.29
C GLU A 29 -3.06 14.91 -1.95
N LEU A 30 -3.84 15.95 -2.23
CA LEU A 30 -5.09 15.84 -2.99
C LEU A 30 -4.76 16.08 -4.46
N VAL A 31 -4.44 15.00 -5.17
CA VAL A 31 -3.94 15.07 -6.54
C VAL A 31 -5.02 15.44 -7.55
N GLU A 32 -4.62 16.19 -8.57
CA GLU A 32 -5.37 16.34 -9.81
C GLU A 32 -4.80 15.36 -10.83
N LEU A 33 -5.67 14.55 -11.45
CA LEU A 33 -5.26 13.61 -12.48
C LEU A 33 -5.19 14.32 -13.83
N VAL A 34 -4.03 14.20 -14.49
CA VAL A 34 -3.81 14.70 -15.85
C VAL A 34 -3.64 13.50 -16.78
N GLU A 35 -4.61 13.29 -17.65
CA GLU A 35 -4.56 12.21 -18.65
C GLU A 35 -3.55 12.55 -19.76
N VAL A 36 -2.71 11.57 -20.10
CA VAL A 36 -1.69 11.67 -21.17
C VAL A 36 -1.66 10.38 -21.97
N SER A 37 -1.30 10.46 -23.26
CA SER A 37 -1.27 9.28 -24.13
C SER A 37 -0.07 8.38 -23.86
N SER A 38 1.05 8.97 -23.43
CA SER A 38 2.24 8.27 -22.94
C SER A 38 3.10 9.22 -22.10
N PHE A 39 3.95 8.67 -21.23
CA PHE A 39 4.89 9.49 -20.43
C PHE A 39 5.93 10.22 -21.30
N ASN A 40 6.27 9.67 -22.46
CA ASN A 40 7.17 10.33 -23.41
C ASN A 40 6.53 11.59 -24.00
N GLU A 41 5.25 11.51 -24.39
CA GLU A 41 4.48 12.65 -24.90
C GLU A 41 4.28 13.73 -23.82
N ALA A 42 4.15 13.32 -22.56
CA ALA A 42 4.15 14.21 -21.40
C ALA A 42 5.52 14.84 -21.07
N GLY A 43 6.57 14.53 -21.84
CA GLY A 43 7.92 15.06 -21.65
C GLY A 43 8.69 14.49 -20.45
N LEU A 44 8.26 13.35 -19.91
CA LEU A 44 8.94 12.67 -18.81
C LEU A 44 10.10 11.83 -19.33
N ALA A 45 11.27 11.95 -18.69
CA ALA A 45 12.42 11.12 -18.98
C ALA A 45 12.24 9.69 -18.44
N GLY A 46 12.95 8.73 -19.04
CA GLY A 46 13.01 7.36 -18.54
C GLY A 46 13.55 7.30 -17.10
N THR A 47 13.06 6.36 -16.31
CA THR A 47 13.50 6.16 -14.92
C THR A 47 14.36 4.91 -14.81
N SER A 48 15.24 4.85 -13.81
CA SER A 48 16.07 3.67 -13.54
C SER A 48 15.26 2.44 -13.13
N ARG A 49 14.08 2.63 -12.52
CA ARG A 49 13.16 1.54 -12.19
C ARG A 49 12.41 1.01 -13.41
N GLY A 50 12.05 1.88 -14.36
CA GLY A 50 11.19 1.52 -15.48
C GLY A 50 9.81 1.02 -15.00
N ASP A 51 9.33 -0.05 -15.62
CA ASP A 51 8.07 -0.75 -15.30
C ASP A 51 8.23 -1.86 -14.25
N GLY A 52 9.43 -2.00 -13.66
CA GLY A 52 9.72 -3.05 -12.67
C GLY A 52 8.79 -2.97 -11.44
N GLY A 53 8.26 -4.12 -11.01
CA GLY A 53 7.39 -4.29 -9.84
C GLY A 53 7.42 -5.74 -9.34
N HIS A 54 6.61 -6.08 -8.34
CA HIS A 54 6.41 -7.47 -7.90
C HIS A 54 7.69 -8.27 -7.59
N GLY A 55 8.66 -7.64 -6.93
CA GLY A 55 9.93 -8.31 -6.60
C GLY A 55 11.01 -8.19 -7.67
N SER A 56 10.89 -7.28 -8.63
CA SER A 56 11.89 -7.05 -9.70
C SER A 56 13.33 -6.78 -9.24
N SER A 57 13.55 -6.43 -7.97
CA SER A 57 14.89 -6.30 -7.37
C SER A 57 15.48 -7.63 -6.86
N GLY A 58 14.71 -8.72 -6.90
CA GLY A 58 15.05 -10.01 -6.32
C GLY A 58 15.30 -9.95 -4.81
N GLY A 59 16.16 -10.84 -4.33
CA GLY A 59 16.61 -10.89 -2.93
C GLY A 59 15.97 -12.00 -2.08
N HIS A 60 15.14 -12.85 -2.69
CA HIS A 60 14.57 -14.04 -2.05
C HIS A 60 14.39 -15.15 -3.08
N ALA A 61 14.45 -16.41 -2.67
CA ALA A 61 14.43 -17.58 -3.58
C ALA A 61 13.10 -17.76 -4.33
N SER A 62 12.03 -17.10 -3.88
CA SER A 62 10.70 -17.15 -4.48
C SER A 62 10.38 -15.97 -5.40
N LEU A 63 11.38 -15.13 -5.72
CA LEU A 63 11.24 -13.93 -6.55
C LEU A 63 11.87 -14.14 -7.92
#